data_AF-A0A7F8QHV7-F1
#
_entry.id   AF-A0A7F8QHV7-F1
#
_cell.length_a   1.000
_cell.length_b   1.000
_cell.length_c   1.000
_cell.angle_alpha   90.00
_cell.angle_beta   90.00
_cell.angle_gamma   90.00
#
_symmetry.space_group_name_H-M   'P 1'
#
loop_
_entity.id
_entity.type
_entity.pdbx_description
1 polymer ?
#
loop_
_entity_poly.entity_id
_entity_poly.type
_entity_poly.pdbx_seq_one_letter_code
_entity_poly.pdbx_strand_id
1 'polypeptide(L)'
;MCAAPMPSLAHIFRGTFIHSTWTCPMEVLRDHLLGVSDSGKPFVHLHQSKQFHFQAQNVFYECIFYISFSKIGISTNDLAARQLIVDYVEFFMPGLVDTHIHAPQYSFAGSNVDLPLLDWLTMYTFPTELKFQNIDFAEEVYTRVVRRTLKNGTTTACYFGTIHTDSSLLLAEITDKFGQRAFVGKVCMDMNTSVPEYKETTEESIKETERFVSRMLQKNYSRVKPIMTPRFSLSCSETLLGKLGNMAKTHNLHIQSHISENVNEVEAVKNLFPDYKNYTDVYDRNNLLTNKVHCIS
;
A
#
# COMPACT_ATOMS: atom_id res chain seq x y z
N MET A 1 -21.13 -36.72 4.83
CA MET A 1 -19.93 -35.93 5.15
C MET A 1 -20.40 -34.65 5.82
N CYS A 2 -20.14 -34.45 7.11
CA CYS A 2 -20.49 -33.21 7.79
C CYS A 2 -19.66 -32.08 7.17
N ALA A 3 -20.33 -31.05 6.62
CA ALA A 3 -19.67 -29.85 6.17
C ALA A 3 -18.85 -29.26 7.32
N ALA A 4 -17.63 -28.80 7.03
CA ALA A 4 -16.82 -28.09 8.02
C ALA A 4 -17.64 -26.91 8.57
N PRO A 5 -17.62 -26.64 9.89
CA PRO A 5 -18.35 -25.53 10.46
C PRO A 5 -17.89 -24.23 9.79
N MET A 6 -18.85 -23.50 9.23
CA MET A 6 -18.62 -22.23 8.57
C MET A 6 -18.07 -21.21 9.58
N PRO A 7 -17.12 -20.36 9.18
CA PRO A 7 -16.59 -19.32 10.06
C PRO A 7 -17.68 -18.33 10.44
N SER A 8 -17.62 -17.82 11.68
CA SER A 8 -18.50 -16.75 12.14
C SER A 8 -18.37 -15.51 11.25
N LEU A 9 -19.51 -14.88 10.95
CA LEU A 9 -19.61 -13.79 9.99
C LEU A 9 -19.61 -12.43 10.68
N ALA A 10 -18.71 -11.54 10.28
CA ALA A 10 -18.72 -10.14 10.69
C ALA A 10 -19.87 -9.38 10.00
N HIS A 11 -20.01 -9.56 8.69
CA HIS A 11 -20.96 -8.80 7.87
C HIS A 11 -21.55 -9.65 6.74
N ILE A 12 -22.78 -9.32 6.36
CA ILE A 12 -23.41 -9.80 5.12
C ILE A 12 -23.90 -8.59 4.35
N PHE A 13 -23.40 -8.41 3.13
CA PHE A 13 -23.80 -7.33 2.23
C PHE A 13 -24.69 -7.87 1.12
N ARG A 14 -25.80 -7.21 0.85
CA ARG A 14 -26.61 -7.43 -0.36
C ARG A 14 -26.58 -6.17 -1.20
N GLY A 15 -26.25 -6.27 -2.49
CA GLY A 15 -26.21 -5.10 -3.36
C GLY A 15 -25.53 -5.33 -4.71
N THR A 16 -25.05 -4.24 -5.31
CA THR A 16 -24.24 -4.26 -6.53
C THR A 16 -22.76 -4.26 -6.17
N PHE A 17 -21.98 -5.13 -6.81
CA PHE A 17 -20.53 -5.19 -6.69
C PHE A 17 -19.90 -5.00 -8.06
N ILE A 18 -18.93 -4.08 -8.16
CA ILE A 18 -18.22 -3.76 -9.39
C ILE A 18 -16.73 -4.03 -9.16
N HIS A 19 -16.14 -4.91 -9.96
CA HIS A 19 -14.74 -5.28 -9.85
C HIS A 19 -14.13 -5.67 -11.21
N SER A 20 -12.87 -6.04 -11.22
CA SER A 20 -12.15 -6.46 -12.44
C SER A 20 -11.61 -7.87 -12.28
N THR A 21 -11.51 -8.60 -13.38
CA THR A 21 -10.84 -9.91 -13.46
C THR A 21 -9.80 -9.89 -14.59
N TRP A 22 -8.97 -10.93 -14.68
CA TRP A 22 -7.96 -11.04 -15.74
C TRP A 22 -8.55 -11.07 -17.16
N THR A 23 -9.83 -11.42 -17.31
CA THR A 23 -10.52 -11.53 -18.60
C THR A 23 -11.63 -10.49 -18.78
N CYS A 24 -11.98 -9.74 -17.73
CA CYS A 24 -13.04 -8.73 -17.77
C CYS A 24 -12.57 -7.45 -17.04
N PRO A 25 -12.29 -6.36 -17.79
CA PRO A 25 -11.84 -5.09 -17.18
C PRO A 25 -12.83 -4.51 -16.17
N MET A 26 -14.14 -4.76 -16.35
CA MET A 26 -15.18 -4.33 -15.42
C MET A 26 -16.35 -5.30 -15.46
N GLU A 27 -16.49 -6.09 -14.41
CA GLU A 27 -17.63 -6.98 -14.19
C GLU A 27 -18.60 -6.34 -13.18
N VAL A 28 -19.88 -6.30 -13.52
CA VAL A 28 -20.95 -5.73 -12.69
C VAL A 28 -21.89 -6.83 -12.21
N LEU A 29 -21.80 -7.13 -10.91
CA LEU A 29 -22.60 -8.14 -10.23
C LEU A 29 -23.77 -7.46 -9.51
N ARG A 30 -24.92 -7.37 -10.19
CA ARG A 30 -26.15 -6.75 -9.64
C ARG A 30 -26.90 -7.72 -8.74
N ASP A 31 -27.40 -7.23 -7.60
CA ASP A 31 -28.19 -7.97 -6.60
C ASP A 31 -27.54 -9.31 -6.20
N HIS A 32 -26.32 -9.21 -5.68
CA HIS A 32 -25.53 -10.32 -5.16
C HIS A 32 -25.40 -10.24 -3.63
N LEU A 33 -24.97 -11.34 -3.02
CA LEU A 33 -24.63 -11.42 -1.60
C LEU A 33 -23.11 -11.59 -1.41
N LEU A 34 -22.54 -10.88 -0.44
CA LEU A 34 -21.15 -11.01 -0.02
C LEU A 34 -21.10 -11.20 1.50
N GLY A 35 -20.61 -12.35 1.96
CA GLY A 35 -20.31 -12.59 3.37
C GLY A 35 -18.87 -12.24 3.70
N VAL A 36 -18.64 -11.62 4.86
CA VAL A 36 -17.29 -11.36 5.39
C VAL A 36 -17.19 -12.01 6.76
N SER A 37 -16.19 -12.88 6.95
CA SER A 37 -15.95 -13.55 8.23
C SER A 37 -15.36 -12.59 9.28
N ASP A 38 -15.40 -12.98 10.56
CA ASP A 38 -14.73 -12.24 11.65
C ASP A 38 -13.21 -12.09 11.44
N SER A 39 -12.61 -12.95 10.62
CA SER A 39 -11.20 -12.85 10.22
C SER A 39 -10.93 -11.82 9.10
N GLY A 40 -11.98 -11.14 8.62
CA GLY A 40 -11.91 -10.18 7.51
C GLY A 40 -11.76 -10.82 6.13
N LYS A 41 -11.74 -12.16 6.05
CA LYS A 41 -11.72 -12.88 4.76
C LYS A 41 -13.13 -12.85 4.15
N PRO A 42 -13.28 -12.41 2.89
CA PRO A 42 -14.55 -12.54 2.19
C PRO A 42 -14.84 -14.04 1.98
N PHE A 43 -16.01 -14.48 2.42
CA PHE A 43 -16.57 -15.77 2.03
C PHE A 43 -17.61 -15.51 0.95
N VAL A 44 -17.31 -15.99 -0.25
CA VAL A 44 -18.05 -15.69 -1.47
C VAL A 44 -19.17 -16.72 -1.61
N HIS A 45 -20.42 -16.25 -1.50
CA HIS A 45 -21.56 -16.88 -2.16
C HIS A 45 -22.20 -15.83 -3.08
N LEU A 46 -21.50 -15.54 -4.18
CA LEU A 46 -22.01 -14.71 -5.27
C LEU A 46 -23.09 -15.49 -6.01
N HIS A 47 -24.29 -15.51 -5.45
CA HIS A 47 -25.48 -15.99 -6.15
C HIS A 47 -26.21 -14.80 -6.77
N GLN A 48 -26.55 -14.95 -8.06
CA GLN A 48 -27.50 -14.05 -8.70
C GLN A 48 -28.85 -14.24 -8.00
N SER A 49 -29.43 -13.16 -7.47
CA SER A 49 -30.72 -13.19 -6.77
C SER A 49 -31.91 -13.67 -7.61
N LYS A 50 -31.75 -14.00 -8.90
CA LYS A 50 -32.85 -14.38 -9.80
C LYS A 50 -33.57 -15.67 -9.42
N GLN A 51 -33.03 -16.49 -8.51
CA GLN A 51 -33.77 -17.60 -7.89
C GLN A 51 -34.77 -17.15 -6.80
N PHE A 52 -34.84 -15.85 -6.48
CA PHE A 52 -35.73 -15.27 -5.49
C PHE A 52 -36.81 -14.44 -6.22
N HIS A 53 -37.74 -15.13 -6.91
CA HIS A 53 -38.83 -14.47 -7.64
C HIS A 53 -39.76 -13.70 -6.71
N PHE A 54 -39.99 -12.44 -7.08
CA PHE A 54 -40.65 -11.40 -6.32
C PHE A 54 -42.19 -11.51 -6.49
N GLN A 55 -42.92 -11.83 -5.43
CA GLN A 55 -44.31 -11.39 -5.29
C GLN A 55 -44.44 -10.66 -3.96
N ALA A 56 -45.03 -9.47 -4.02
CA ALA A 56 -45.14 -8.53 -2.91
C ALA A 56 -45.99 -9.12 -1.78
N GLN A 57 -45.38 -9.41 -0.62
CA GLN A 57 -46.00 -9.34 0.71
C GLN A 57 -44.97 -9.65 1.82
N ASN A 58 -45.00 -8.80 2.85
CA ASN A 58 -43.94 -8.48 3.82
C ASN A 58 -43.56 -9.55 4.86
N VAL A 59 -43.72 -10.85 4.60
CA VAL A 59 -43.38 -11.91 5.60
C VAL A 59 -42.67 -13.12 4.99
N PHE A 60 -42.84 -13.38 3.69
CA PHE A 60 -42.22 -14.54 3.02
C PHE A 60 -40.74 -14.35 2.64
N TYR A 61 -40.25 -13.10 2.57
CA TYR A 61 -38.90 -12.76 2.11
C TYR A 61 -37.81 -13.14 3.11
N GLU A 62 -38.05 -12.87 4.39
CA GLU A 62 -37.15 -13.30 5.46
C GLU A 62 -36.99 -14.82 5.41
N CYS A 63 -38.07 -15.58 5.25
CA CYS A 63 -38.04 -17.04 5.23
C CYS A 63 -37.19 -17.63 4.09
N ILE A 64 -37.26 -17.14 2.85
CA ILE A 64 -36.48 -17.70 1.72
C ILE A 64 -34.99 -17.32 1.82
N PHE A 65 -34.72 -16.11 2.34
CA PHE A 65 -33.38 -15.66 2.70
C PHE A 65 -32.78 -16.59 3.77
N TYR A 66 -33.50 -16.82 4.86
CA TYR A 66 -33.13 -17.74 5.94
C TYR A 66 -32.96 -19.20 5.48
N ILE A 67 -33.77 -19.70 4.54
CA ILE A 67 -33.68 -21.06 3.99
C ILE A 67 -32.42 -21.25 3.13
N SER A 68 -31.98 -20.21 2.41
CA SER A 68 -30.76 -20.29 1.59
C SER A 68 -29.51 -20.24 2.46
N PHE A 69 -29.56 -19.48 3.55
CA PHE A 69 -28.50 -19.43 4.55
C PHE A 69 -28.42 -20.69 5.41
N SER A 70 -29.56 -21.29 5.77
CA SER A 70 -29.58 -22.58 6.47
C SER A 70 -29.04 -23.72 5.60
N LYS A 71 -29.24 -23.66 4.27
CA LYS A 71 -28.60 -24.57 3.30
C LYS A 71 -27.07 -24.45 3.24
N ILE A 72 -26.51 -23.29 3.60
CA ILE A 72 -25.05 -23.07 3.72
C ILE A 72 -24.59 -23.04 5.19
N GLY A 73 -25.42 -23.54 6.12
CA GLY A 73 -25.05 -23.75 7.52
C GLY A 73 -25.04 -22.51 8.41
N ILE A 74 -25.68 -21.40 8.00
CA ILE A 74 -25.76 -20.16 8.78
C ILE A 74 -27.10 -20.11 9.52
N SER A 75 -27.03 -19.95 10.85
CA SER A 75 -28.19 -19.83 11.73
C SER A 75 -29.00 -18.58 11.40
N THR A 76 -30.32 -18.71 11.33
CA THR A 76 -31.26 -17.62 11.06
C THR A 76 -31.21 -16.52 12.11
N ASN A 77 -30.81 -16.84 13.35
CA ASN A 77 -30.72 -15.86 14.42
C ASN A 77 -29.50 -14.93 14.30
N ASP A 78 -28.45 -15.31 13.56
CA ASP A 78 -27.24 -14.47 13.34
C ASP A 78 -27.40 -13.46 12.18
N LEU A 79 -28.35 -13.73 11.28
CA LEU A 79 -28.54 -12.98 10.03
C LEU A 79 -29.21 -11.63 10.22
N ALA A 80 -30.22 -11.54 11.09
CA ALA A 80 -30.97 -10.30 11.33
C ALA A 80 -30.11 -9.19 11.98
N ALA A 81 -29.06 -9.56 12.71
CA ALA A 81 -28.23 -8.63 13.47
C ALA A 81 -27.00 -8.10 12.69
N ARG A 82 -26.68 -8.68 11.53
CA ARG A 82 -25.40 -8.43 10.82
C ARG A 82 -25.53 -8.15 9.32
N GLN A 83 -26.77 -7.95 8.84
CA GLN A 83 -27.06 -7.65 7.44
C GLN A 83 -27.00 -6.14 7.17
N LEU A 84 -26.25 -5.76 6.14
CA LEU A 84 -26.23 -4.42 5.56
C LEU A 84 -26.80 -4.50 4.14
N ILE A 85 -27.94 -3.85 3.93
CA ILE A 85 -28.57 -3.72 2.61
C ILE A 85 -28.02 -2.44 1.97
N VAL A 86 -27.42 -2.57 0.80
CA VAL A 86 -26.93 -1.44 -0.01
C VAL A 86 -28.08 -0.99 -0.91
N ASP A 87 -28.38 0.32 -0.92
CA ASP A 87 -29.51 0.86 -1.67
C ASP A 87 -29.32 0.72 -3.19
N TYR A 88 -30.41 0.85 -3.96
CA TYR A 88 -30.41 0.64 -5.42
C TYR A 88 -29.51 1.62 -6.20
N VAL A 89 -29.04 2.69 -5.57
CA VAL A 89 -28.15 3.72 -6.13
C VAL A 89 -26.70 3.61 -5.66
N GLU A 90 -26.40 2.62 -4.81
CA GLU A 90 -25.08 2.40 -4.23
C GLU A 90 -24.44 1.12 -4.79
N PHE A 91 -23.11 1.04 -4.73
CA PHE A 91 -22.36 -0.15 -5.10
C PHE A 91 -21.07 -0.26 -4.29
N PHE A 92 -20.58 -1.49 -4.14
CA PHE A 92 -19.23 -1.75 -3.68
C PHE A 92 -18.26 -1.89 -4.84
N MET A 93 -17.02 -1.49 -4.60
CA MET A 93 -15.88 -1.82 -5.46
C MET A 93 -14.68 -2.18 -4.59
N PRO A 94 -13.69 -2.93 -5.11
CA PRO A 94 -12.42 -3.13 -4.42
C PRO A 94 -11.81 -1.78 -4.01
N GLY A 95 -11.20 -1.75 -2.83
CA GLY A 95 -10.45 -0.59 -2.40
C GLY A 95 -9.29 -0.29 -3.36
N LEU A 96 -9.01 0.99 -3.58
CA LEU A 96 -7.95 1.44 -4.46
C LEU A 96 -6.58 1.05 -3.89
N VAL A 97 -5.65 0.74 -4.78
CA VAL A 97 -4.26 0.40 -4.46
C VAL A 97 -3.38 1.52 -5.03
N ASP A 98 -2.85 2.35 -4.14
CA ASP A 98 -1.85 3.34 -4.49
C ASP A 98 -0.48 2.70 -4.41
N THR A 99 0.11 2.46 -5.56
CA THR A 99 1.35 1.70 -5.65
C THR A 99 2.57 2.57 -5.38
N HIS A 100 2.47 3.91 -5.41
CA HIS A 100 3.62 4.79 -5.20
C HIS A 100 3.17 6.15 -4.65
N ILE A 101 3.55 6.46 -3.41
CA ILE A 101 3.27 7.75 -2.80
C ILE A 101 4.34 8.16 -1.79
N HIS A 102 4.79 9.41 -1.89
CA HIS A 102 5.68 10.02 -0.90
C HIS A 102 4.85 10.65 0.23
N ALA A 103 4.72 9.93 1.34
CA ALA A 103 4.03 10.42 2.53
C ALA A 103 4.56 11.78 3.05
N PRO A 104 5.88 12.05 3.12
CA PRO A 104 6.38 13.30 3.70
C PRO A 104 6.07 14.54 2.85
N GLN A 105 5.88 14.34 1.55
CA GLN A 105 5.63 15.42 0.59
C GLN A 105 4.18 15.91 0.60
N TYR A 106 3.28 15.24 1.33
CA TYR A 106 1.87 15.64 1.45
C TYR A 106 1.68 17.07 1.99
N SER A 107 2.62 17.56 2.79
CA SER A 107 2.58 18.91 3.40
C SER A 107 2.59 20.05 2.38
N PHE A 108 3.11 19.83 1.17
CA PHE A 108 3.12 20.82 0.09
C PHE A 108 2.46 20.31 -1.20
N ALA A 109 1.76 19.17 -1.13
CA ALA A 109 1.07 18.61 -2.29
C ALA A 109 0.05 19.61 -2.86
N GLY A 110 0.13 19.85 -4.17
CA GLY A 110 -0.67 20.87 -4.88
C GLY A 110 -0.02 22.24 -5.00
N SER A 111 1.21 22.41 -4.49
CA SER A 111 2.04 23.61 -4.66
C SER A 111 3.33 23.27 -5.42
N ASN A 112 4.01 24.28 -5.97
CA ASN A 112 5.39 24.18 -6.46
C ASN A 112 5.59 23.14 -7.58
N VAL A 113 4.78 23.18 -8.64
CA VAL A 113 4.80 22.22 -9.77
C VAL A 113 5.40 22.81 -11.06
N ASP A 114 6.11 23.92 -10.93
CA ASP A 114 6.60 24.77 -12.02
C ASP A 114 8.07 24.54 -12.38
N LEU A 115 8.78 23.70 -11.61
CA LEU A 115 10.20 23.41 -11.81
C LEU A 115 10.44 22.02 -12.42
N PRO A 116 11.54 21.84 -13.20
CA PRO A 116 12.04 20.51 -13.57
C PRO A 116 12.34 19.64 -12.34
N LEU A 117 12.27 18.31 -12.48
CA LEU A 117 12.35 17.38 -11.35
C LEU A 117 13.56 17.61 -10.43
N LEU A 118 14.78 17.74 -10.97
CA LEU A 118 16.00 17.88 -10.16
C LEU A 118 16.04 19.22 -9.39
N ASP A 119 15.52 20.28 -10.02
CA ASP A 119 15.41 21.60 -9.38
C ASP A 119 14.31 21.58 -8.32
N TRP A 120 13.19 20.94 -8.61
CA TRP A 120 12.08 20.73 -7.66
C TRP A 120 12.53 19.95 -6.42
N LEU A 121 13.32 18.88 -6.62
CA LEU A 121 13.88 18.10 -5.52
C LEU A 121 14.71 18.96 -4.57
N THR A 122 15.57 19.80 -5.17
CA THR A 122 16.49 20.69 -4.44
C THR A 122 15.74 21.81 -3.71
N MET A 123 14.79 22.46 -4.39
CA MET A 123 14.10 23.64 -3.89
C MET A 123 13.03 23.32 -2.84
N TYR A 124 12.32 22.20 -2.98
CA TYR A 124 11.12 21.94 -2.17
C TYR A 124 11.18 20.61 -1.42
N THR A 125 11.55 19.54 -2.11
CA THR A 125 11.40 18.18 -1.59
C THR A 125 12.40 17.89 -0.48
N PHE A 126 13.70 18.01 -0.72
CA PHE A 126 14.71 17.73 0.30
C PHE A 126 14.60 18.65 1.53
N PRO A 127 14.39 19.98 1.39
CA PRO A 127 14.17 20.85 2.55
C PRO A 127 12.94 20.48 3.37
N THR A 128 11.88 19.96 2.73
CA THR A 128 10.68 19.52 3.44
C THR A 128 10.90 18.18 4.13
N GLU A 129 11.48 17.21 3.45
CA GLU A 129 11.76 15.89 4.03
C GLU A 129 12.77 15.98 5.19
N LEU A 130 13.69 16.95 5.18
CA LEU A 130 14.60 17.23 6.30
C LEU A 130 13.86 17.61 7.60
N LYS A 131 12.68 18.25 7.51
CA LYS A 131 11.88 18.62 8.69
C LYS A 131 11.36 17.42 9.46
N PHE A 132 11.33 16.23 8.86
CA PHE A 132 10.91 14.99 9.51
C PHE A 132 11.92 14.46 10.55
N GLN A 133 13.05 15.13 10.75
CA GLN A 133 13.85 14.95 11.97
C GLN A 133 13.05 15.34 13.23
N ASN A 134 12.07 16.24 13.09
CA ASN A 134 11.11 16.56 14.13
C ASN A 134 9.93 15.56 14.08
N ILE A 135 9.79 14.76 15.13
CA ILE A 135 8.78 13.71 15.22
C ILE A 135 7.34 14.24 15.28
N ASP A 136 7.12 15.44 15.86
CA ASP A 136 5.79 16.05 15.95
C ASP A 136 5.31 16.51 14.57
N PHE A 137 6.23 17.07 13.77
CA PHE A 137 5.96 17.42 12.38
C PHE A 137 5.64 16.16 11.55
N ALA A 138 6.40 15.09 11.77
CA ALA A 138 6.14 13.80 11.13
C ALA A 138 4.74 13.25 11.50
N GLU A 139 4.36 13.30 12.78
CA GLU A 139 3.04 12.84 13.25
C GLU A 139 1.90 13.60 12.56
N GLU A 140 2.00 14.93 12.49
CA GLU A 140 0.99 15.78 11.87
C GLU A 140 0.79 15.43 10.39
N VAL A 141 1.88 15.39 9.62
CA VAL A 141 1.81 15.14 8.17
C VAL A 141 1.37 13.72 7.86
N TYR A 142 1.96 12.72 8.54
CA TYR A 142 1.62 11.31 8.31
C TYR A 142 0.18 10.97 8.73
N THR A 143 -0.30 11.52 9.84
CA THR A 143 -1.71 11.36 10.24
C THR A 143 -2.65 11.94 9.19
N ARG A 144 -2.33 13.11 8.63
CA ARG A 144 -3.17 13.74 7.60
C ARG A 144 -3.19 12.95 6.30
N VAL A 145 -2.03 12.50 5.79
CA VAL A 145 -1.97 11.77 4.50
C VAL A 145 -2.69 10.43 4.60
N VAL A 146 -2.47 9.65 5.66
CA VAL A 146 -3.13 8.33 5.85
C VAL A 146 -4.64 8.49 5.94
N ARG A 147 -5.14 9.46 6.71
CA ARG A 147 -6.58 9.76 6.78
C ARG A 147 -7.13 10.23 5.43
N ARG A 148 -6.36 11.04 4.69
CA ARG A 148 -6.76 11.56 3.39
C ARG A 148 -6.86 10.44 2.35
N THR A 149 -5.88 9.55 2.27
CA THR A 149 -5.88 8.45 1.29
C THR A 149 -7.00 7.46 1.59
N LEU A 150 -7.19 7.07 2.86
CA LEU A 150 -8.29 6.19 3.28
C LEU A 150 -9.67 6.76 2.91
N LYS A 151 -9.94 8.03 3.21
CA LYS A 151 -11.25 8.63 2.90
C LYS A 151 -11.53 8.80 1.40
N ASN A 152 -10.49 8.72 0.57
CA ASN A 152 -10.60 8.71 -0.90
C ASN A 152 -10.58 7.29 -1.48
N GLY A 153 -10.68 6.25 -0.64
CA GLY A 153 -10.81 4.86 -1.08
C GLY A 153 -9.49 4.09 -1.23
N THR A 154 -8.34 4.69 -0.96
CA THR A 154 -7.03 4.00 -0.96
C THR A 154 -6.90 3.10 0.26
N THR A 155 -7.18 1.81 0.08
CA THR A 155 -7.09 0.80 1.15
C THR A 155 -5.70 0.19 1.29
N THR A 156 -4.90 0.25 0.22
CA THR A 156 -3.51 -0.20 0.19
C THR A 156 -2.61 0.91 -0.37
N ALA A 157 -1.55 1.26 0.35
CA ALA A 157 -0.58 2.28 -0.09
C ALA A 157 0.87 1.78 0.03
N CYS A 158 1.71 2.10 -0.95
CA CYS A 158 3.16 1.87 -0.89
C CYS A 158 3.87 3.21 -0.64
N TYR A 159 4.28 3.42 0.62
CA TYR A 159 4.80 4.70 1.08
C TYR A 159 6.32 4.77 1.01
N PHE A 160 6.82 5.86 0.42
CA PHE A 160 8.12 6.41 0.74
C PHE A 160 7.99 7.24 2.02
N GLY A 161 8.79 6.92 3.04
CA GLY A 161 9.03 7.73 4.23
C GLY A 161 10.14 8.77 3.98
N THR A 162 11.00 8.99 4.98
CA THR A 162 12.22 9.82 4.82
C THR A 162 13.44 9.00 5.22
N ILE A 163 14.64 9.60 5.17
CA ILE A 163 15.86 8.95 5.72
C ILE A 163 15.78 8.71 7.24
N HIS A 164 14.91 9.44 7.95
CA HIS A 164 14.78 9.31 9.40
C HIS A 164 13.99 8.05 9.76
N THR A 165 14.68 7.09 10.39
CA THR A 165 14.10 5.80 10.77
C THR A 165 12.94 5.92 11.74
N ASP A 166 13.05 6.73 12.79
CA ASP A 166 12.00 6.82 13.83
C ASP A 166 10.72 7.44 13.27
N SER A 167 10.84 8.48 12.43
CA SER A 167 9.70 9.05 11.71
C SER A 167 9.08 8.04 10.73
N SER A 168 9.89 7.23 10.06
CA SER A 168 9.38 6.17 9.18
C SER A 168 8.68 5.03 9.96
N LEU A 169 9.15 4.71 11.17
CA LEU A 169 8.45 3.79 12.08
C LEU A 169 7.13 4.38 12.58
N LEU A 170 7.10 5.69 12.85
CA LEU A 170 5.86 6.39 13.22
C LEU A 170 4.83 6.34 12.08
N LEU A 171 5.23 6.49 10.82
CA LEU A 171 4.33 6.29 9.68
C LEU A 171 3.71 4.89 9.70
N ALA A 172 4.50 3.85 9.95
CA ALA A 172 3.98 2.49 10.06
C ALA A 172 2.97 2.34 11.22
N GLU A 173 3.28 2.92 12.39
CA GLU A 173 2.37 2.92 13.53
C GLU A 173 1.05 3.64 13.22
N ILE A 174 1.11 4.79 12.54
CA ILE A 174 -0.07 5.54 12.10
C ILE A 174 -0.90 4.74 11.10
N THR A 175 -0.27 4.09 10.12
CA THR A 175 -0.99 3.24 9.14
C THR A 175 -1.69 2.07 9.81
N ASP A 176 -1.05 1.42 10.79
CA ASP A 176 -1.65 0.33 11.56
C ASP A 176 -2.82 0.83 12.44
N LYS A 177 -2.63 1.96 13.13
CA LYS A 177 -3.65 2.63 13.96
C LYS A 177 -4.92 2.96 13.17
N PHE A 178 -4.78 3.45 11.94
CA PHE A 178 -5.93 3.76 11.08
C PHE A 178 -6.42 2.57 10.25
N GLY A 179 -5.80 1.39 10.38
CA GLY A 179 -6.25 0.16 9.72
C GLY A 179 -5.94 0.08 8.22
N GLN A 180 -5.06 0.92 7.70
CA GLN A 180 -4.65 0.88 6.28
C GLN A 180 -3.68 -0.29 6.03
N ARG A 181 -3.82 -1.00 4.92
CA ARG A 181 -2.78 -1.93 4.46
C ARG A 181 -1.66 -1.10 3.85
N ALA A 182 -0.42 -1.33 4.24
CA ALA A 182 0.67 -0.51 3.72
C ALA A 182 2.00 -1.25 3.62
N PHE A 183 2.79 -0.82 2.63
CA PHE A 183 4.24 -0.96 2.69
C PHE A 183 4.82 0.38 3.12
N VAL A 184 5.75 0.37 4.07
CA VAL A 184 6.43 1.59 4.54
C VAL A 184 7.92 1.40 4.37
N GLY A 185 8.54 2.33 3.64
CA GLY A 185 9.97 2.31 3.34
C GLY A 185 10.69 3.50 3.94
N LYS A 186 11.66 3.24 4.82
CA LYS A 186 12.68 4.22 5.19
C LYS A 186 13.56 4.46 3.96
N VAL A 187 13.68 5.71 3.54
CA VAL A 187 14.44 6.08 2.35
C VAL A 187 15.94 5.94 2.64
N CYS A 188 16.69 5.43 1.67
CA CYS A 188 18.15 5.33 1.73
C CYS A 188 18.76 6.26 0.68
N MET A 189 19.72 7.09 1.11
CA MET A 189 20.45 8.03 0.25
C MET A 189 21.75 8.44 0.95
N ASP A 190 22.89 8.06 0.37
CA ASP A 190 24.23 8.46 0.83
C ASP A 190 24.93 9.48 -0.10
N MET A 191 24.28 9.82 -1.22
CA MET A 191 24.74 10.85 -2.14
C MET A 191 23.66 11.92 -2.31
N ASN A 192 23.99 13.15 -1.93
CA ASN A 192 23.20 14.34 -2.20
C ASN A 192 24.14 15.55 -2.23
N THR A 193 24.43 16.08 -3.41
CA THR A 193 25.29 17.26 -3.57
C THR A 193 24.49 18.55 -3.51
N SER A 194 23.20 18.51 -3.84
CA SER A 194 22.35 19.70 -3.89
C SER A 194 21.91 20.17 -2.51
N VAL A 195 21.64 19.24 -1.58
CA VAL A 195 21.31 19.52 -0.18
C VAL A 195 22.13 18.59 0.73
N PRO A 196 23.40 18.93 1.02
CA PRO A 196 24.33 18.06 1.75
C PRO A 196 23.87 17.68 3.16
N GLU A 197 22.99 18.47 3.77
CA GLU A 197 22.39 18.23 5.08
C GLU A 197 21.33 17.12 5.06
N TYR A 198 20.79 16.79 3.88
CA TYR A 198 19.78 15.75 3.71
C TYR A 198 20.35 14.54 2.95
N LYS A 199 21.22 13.80 3.65
CA LYS A 199 21.75 12.48 3.26
C LYS A 199 22.30 11.78 4.50
N GLU A 200 22.59 10.50 4.34
CA GLU A 200 23.26 9.69 5.34
C GLU A 200 24.71 9.42 4.92
N THR A 201 25.54 8.89 5.82
CA THR A 201 26.71 8.14 5.36
C THR A 201 26.30 6.75 4.87
N THR A 202 27.11 6.09 4.04
CA THR A 202 26.82 4.71 3.60
C THR A 202 26.66 3.75 4.79
N GLU A 203 27.54 3.86 5.79
CA GLU A 203 27.50 3.02 6.99
C GLU A 203 26.24 3.27 7.83
N GLU A 204 25.89 4.54 8.03
CA GLU A 204 24.66 4.94 8.71
C GLU A 204 23.43 4.43 7.97
N SER A 205 23.34 4.62 6.65
CA SER A 205 22.20 4.18 5.86
C SER A 205 21.97 2.67 5.97
N ILE A 206 23.05 1.88 5.97
CA ILE A 206 22.98 0.42 6.18
C ILE A 206 22.46 0.12 7.59
N LYS A 207 23.09 0.67 8.65
CA LYS A 207 22.73 0.40 10.06
C LYS A 207 21.30 0.82 10.38
N GLU A 208 20.89 1.99 9.92
CA GLU A 208 19.55 2.51 10.15
C GLU A 208 18.48 1.74 9.38
N THR A 209 18.81 1.21 8.20
CA THR A 209 17.90 0.33 7.47
C THR A 209 17.74 -1.02 8.16
N GLU A 210 18.82 -1.62 8.67
CA GLU A 210 18.75 -2.83 9.50
C GLU A 210 17.89 -2.60 10.74
N ARG A 211 18.09 -1.44 11.40
CA ARG A 211 17.30 -1.03 12.57
C ARG A 211 15.82 -0.87 12.21
N PHE A 212 15.51 -0.18 11.12
CA PHE A 212 14.14 0.00 10.62
C PHE A 212 13.44 -1.33 10.38
N VAL A 213 14.05 -2.21 9.57
CA VAL A 213 13.50 -3.53 9.23
C VAL A 213 13.30 -4.37 10.48
N SER A 214 14.31 -4.44 11.36
CA SER A 214 14.24 -5.21 12.60
C SER A 214 13.08 -4.73 13.50
N ARG A 215 12.95 -3.42 13.70
CA ARG A 215 11.85 -2.83 14.52
C ARG A 215 10.48 -3.06 13.89
N MET A 216 10.35 -2.93 12.56
CA MET A 216 9.11 -3.23 11.84
C MET A 216 8.67 -4.68 12.01
N LEU A 217 9.61 -5.63 11.94
CA LEU A 217 9.33 -7.05 12.13
C LEU A 217 8.97 -7.36 13.59
N GLN A 218 9.63 -6.73 14.56
CA GLN A 218 9.33 -6.88 16.00
C GLN A 218 7.93 -6.40 16.39
N LYS A 219 7.43 -5.33 15.75
CA LYS A 219 6.07 -4.82 15.99
C LYS A 219 4.97 -5.80 15.58
N ASN A 220 5.28 -6.75 14.69
CA ASN A 220 4.37 -7.80 14.23
C ASN A 220 3.02 -7.25 13.69
N TYR A 221 3.05 -6.15 12.95
CA TYR A 221 1.85 -5.58 12.34
C TYR A 221 1.20 -6.57 11.38
N SER A 222 -0.13 -6.69 11.49
CA SER A 222 -0.92 -7.64 10.71
C SER A 222 -0.93 -7.31 9.21
N ARG A 223 -0.97 -6.01 8.86
CA ARG A 223 -1.18 -5.51 7.49
C ARG A 223 -0.18 -4.46 7.01
N VAL A 224 0.79 -4.08 7.85
CA VAL A 224 1.84 -3.13 7.52
C VAL A 224 3.17 -3.87 7.44
N LYS A 225 3.92 -3.69 6.35
CA LYS A 225 5.20 -4.40 6.11
C LYS A 225 6.32 -3.43 5.73
N PRO A 226 7.58 -3.71 6.11
CA PRO A 226 8.72 -2.94 5.61
C PRO A 226 8.94 -3.21 4.12
N ILE A 227 9.41 -2.19 3.40
CA ILE A 227 9.88 -2.28 2.01
C ILE A 227 11.27 -1.62 1.90
N MET A 228 12.18 -2.24 1.14
CA MET A 228 13.51 -1.70 0.88
C MET A 228 13.40 -0.50 -0.07
N THR A 229 14.03 0.63 0.25
CA THR A 229 13.78 1.89 -0.47
C THR A 229 15.06 2.68 -0.74
N PRO A 230 15.93 2.23 -1.65
CA PRO A 230 16.86 3.14 -2.30
C PRO A 230 16.03 4.22 -3.02
N ARG A 231 16.25 5.50 -2.73
CA ARG A 231 15.40 6.57 -3.31
C ARG A 231 15.37 6.47 -4.83
N PHE A 232 16.55 6.51 -5.45
CA PHE A 232 16.84 6.36 -6.87
C PHE A 232 18.35 6.14 -7.02
N SER A 233 18.84 5.73 -8.20
CA SER A 233 20.26 5.38 -8.33
C SER A 233 21.21 6.56 -8.14
N LEU A 234 20.80 7.77 -8.52
CA LEU A 234 21.63 8.99 -8.38
C LEU A 234 21.89 9.38 -6.92
N SER A 235 21.11 8.87 -5.98
CA SER A 235 21.26 9.16 -4.55
C SER A 235 21.98 8.10 -3.75
N CYS A 236 22.30 6.96 -4.36
CA CYS A 236 22.85 5.80 -3.68
C CYS A 236 24.14 5.36 -4.35
N SER A 237 25.24 5.31 -3.60
CA SER A 237 26.48 4.73 -4.08
C SER A 237 26.26 3.26 -4.48
N GLU A 238 27.08 2.74 -5.41
CA GLU A 238 27.03 1.33 -5.80
C GLU A 238 27.18 0.40 -4.57
N THR A 239 28.05 0.78 -3.63
CA THR A 239 28.22 0.06 -2.37
C THR A 239 26.92 -0.01 -1.58
N LEU A 240 26.20 1.12 -1.44
CA LEU A 240 24.92 1.14 -0.76
C LEU A 240 23.88 0.28 -1.49
N LEU A 241 23.75 0.44 -2.82
CA LEU A 241 22.81 -0.35 -3.64
C LEU A 241 23.00 -1.85 -3.45
N GLY A 242 24.24 -2.34 -3.56
CA GLY A 242 24.56 -3.76 -3.37
C GLY A 242 24.26 -4.26 -1.96
N LYS A 243 24.49 -3.44 -0.91
CA LYS A 243 24.16 -3.80 0.48
C LYS A 243 22.66 -3.86 0.72
N LEU A 244 21.90 -2.91 0.20
CA LEU A 244 20.44 -2.90 0.29
C LEU A 244 19.82 -4.10 -0.47
N GLY A 245 20.31 -4.42 -1.66
CA GLY A 245 19.86 -5.59 -2.42
C GLY A 245 20.13 -6.91 -1.68
N ASN A 246 21.31 -7.07 -1.08
CA ASN A 246 21.63 -8.22 -0.25
C ASN A 246 20.71 -8.34 0.99
N MET A 247 20.40 -7.22 1.64
CA MET A 247 19.49 -7.18 2.78
C MET A 247 18.06 -7.56 2.36
N ALA A 248 17.58 -7.01 1.24
CA ALA A 248 16.26 -7.33 0.70
C ALA A 248 16.12 -8.83 0.38
N LYS A 249 17.15 -9.43 -0.23
CA LYS A 249 17.21 -10.88 -0.50
C LYS A 249 17.21 -11.71 0.78
N THR A 250 18.06 -11.35 1.75
CA THR A 250 18.22 -12.09 3.02
C THR A 250 16.94 -12.10 3.84
N HIS A 251 16.23 -10.97 3.88
CA HIS A 251 14.97 -10.82 4.63
C HIS A 251 13.72 -11.06 3.77
N ASN A 252 13.88 -11.46 2.50
CA ASN A 252 12.80 -11.70 1.54
C ASN A 252 11.80 -10.52 1.41
N LEU A 253 12.33 -9.30 1.44
CA LEU A 253 11.57 -8.05 1.44
C LEU A 253 11.19 -7.62 0.02
N HIS A 254 10.19 -6.74 -0.05
CA HIS A 254 9.90 -5.99 -1.28
C HIS A 254 10.93 -4.87 -1.47
N ILE A 255 10.99 -4.34 -2.68
CA ILE A 255 11.86 -3.21 -3.06
C ILE A 255 11.00 -2.18 -3.81
N GLN A 256 11.26 -0.88 -3.59
CA GLN A 256 10.72 0.24 -4.37
C GLN A 256 11.81 1.28 -4.67
N SER A 257 11.75 1.94 -5.83
CA SER A 257 12.71 3.00 -6.24
C SER A 257 12.11 3.86 -7.37
N HIS A 258 12.88 4.76 -7.98
CA HIS A 258 12.52 5.42 -9.25
C HIS A 258 13.45 4.92 -10.35
N ILE A 259 13.01 4.96 -11.62
CA ILE A 259 13.82 4.59 -12.78
C ILE A 259 13.37 5.34 -14.03
N SER A 260 14.33 5.97 -14.70
CA SER A 260 14.09 6.57 -16.03
C SER A 260 12.92 7.54 -16.07
N GLU A 261 12.73 8.34 -15.02
CA GLU A 261 11.60 9.26 -14.87
C GLU A 261 11.73 10.44 -15.84
N ASN A 262 12.96 10.90 -16.10
CA ASN A 262 13.23 11.93 -17.11
C ASN A 262 14.57 11.76 -17.82
N VAL A 263 14.73 12.42 -18.97
CA VAL A 263 15.90 12.30 -19.84
C VAL A 263 17.19 12.77 -19.14
N ASN A 264 17.12 13.84 -18.33
CA ASN A 264 18.29 14.35 -17.62
C ASN A 264 18.76 13.39 -16.53
N GLU A 265 17.82 12.71 -15.86
CA GLU A 265 18.09 11.66 -14.90
C GLU A 265 18.79 10.47 -15.58
N VAL A 266 18.26 9.98 -16.70
CA VAL A 266 18.85 8.87 -17.46
C VAL A 266 20.30 9.16 -17.87
N GLU A 267 20.57 10.37 -18.37
CA GLU A 267 21.92 10.76 -18.76
C GLU A 267 22.85 10.91 -17.54
N ALA A 268 22.36 11.46 -16.42
CA ALA A 268 23.12 11.53 -15.19
C ALA A 268 23.51 10.13 -14.66
N VAL A 269 22.60 9.16 -14.75
CA VAL A 269 22.85 7.78 -14.32
C VAL A 269 23.92 7.13 -15.18
N LYS A 270 23.86 7.32 -16.50
CA LYS A 270 24.85 6.81 -17.44
C LYS A 270 26.26 7.35 -17.14
N ASN A 271 26.36 8.62 -16.73
CA ASN A 271 27.64 9.23 -16.35
C ASN A 271 28.14 8.74 -14.99
N LEU A 272 27.24 8.52 -14.04
CA LEU A 272 27.59 8.05 -12.69
C LEU A 272 27.95 6.55 -12.65
N PHE A 273 27.32 5.74 -13.51
CA PHE A 273 27.47 4.29 -13.58
C PHE A 273 27.86 3.83 -15.00
N PRO A 274 29.05 4.23 -15.52
CA PRO A 274 29.43 3.98 -16.91
C PRO A 274 29.65 2.49 -17.24
N ASP A 275 29.94 1.66 -16.22
CA ASP A 275 30.16 0.22 -16.37
C ASP A 275 28.86 -0.60 -16.49
N TYR A 276 27.70 0.06 -16.37
CA TYR A 276 26.38 -0.55 -16.47
C TYR A 276 25.76 -0.27 -17.83
N LYS A 277 25.04 -1.25 -18.38
CA LYS A 277 24.47 -1.17 -19.73
C LYS A 277 23.41 -0.07 -19.85
N ASN A 278 22.59 0.10 -18.81
CA ASN A 278 21.51 1.08 -18.73
C ASN A 278 21.04 1.19 -17.26
N TYR A 279 20.06 2.07 -17.00
CA TYR A 279 19.51 2.28 -15.66
C TYR A 279 18.96 0.97 -15.04
N THR A 280 18.25 0.16 -15.81
CA THR A 280 17.74 -1.13 -15.31
C THR A 280 18.85 -2.07 -14.86
N ASP A 281 19.95 -2.12 -15.60
CA ASP A 281 21.13 -2.94 -15.29
C ASP A 281 21.78 -2.54 -13.95
N VAL A 282 21.72 -1.24 -13.58
CA VAL A 282 22.17 -0.75 -12.27
C VAL A 282 21.43 -1.48 -11.14
N TYR A 283 20.11 -1.60 -11.24
CA TYR A 283 19.34 -2.31 -10.21
C TYR A 283 19.48 -3.82 -10.30
N ASP A 284 19.49 -4.39 -11.51
CA ASP A 284 19.54 -5.84 -11.71
C ASP A 284 20.83 -6.45 -11.15
N ARG A 285 21.99 -5.91 -11.53
CA ARG A 285 23.29 -6.42 -11.06
C ARG A 285 23.55 -6.17 -9.57
N ASN A 286 22.78 -5.27 -8.94
CA ASN A 286 22.81 -5.00 -7.50
C ASN A 286 21.73 -5.75 -6.70
N ASN A 287 21.06 -6.76 -7.28
CA ASN A 287 19.98 -7.54 -6.64
C ASN A 287 18.76 -6.71 -6.20
N LEU A 288 18.53 -5.57 -6.86
CA LEU A 288 17.40 -4.69 -6.59
C LEU A 288 16.27 -4.84 -7.63
N LEU A 289 16.46 -5.65 -8.67
CA LEU A 289 15.40 -6.06 -9.60
C LEU A 289 14.99 -7.52 -9.32
N THR A 290 13.79 -7.71 -8.76
CA THR A 290 13.29 -9.01 -8.31
C THR A 290 11.81 -9.19 -8.66
N ASN A 291 11.24 -10.37 -8.38
CA ASN A 291 9.79 -10.60 -8.48
C ASN A 291 8.96 -9.88 -7.41
N LYS A 292 9.59 -9.11 -6.51
CA LYS A 292 8.99 -8.34 -5.42
C LYS A 292 9.31 -6.85 -5.50
N VAL A 293 9.59 -6.35 -6.70
CA VAL A 293 9.75 -4.92 -6.92
C VAL A 293 8.37 -4.31 -7.15
N HIS A 294 8.00 -3.41 -6.26
CA HIS A 294 6.84 -2.55 -6.42
C HIS A 294 7.35 -1.19 -6.87
N CYS A 295 6.77 -0.66 -7.95
CA CYS A 295 6.96 0.72 -8.36
C CYS A 295 8.40 1.15 -8.57
N ILE A 296 8.82 0.95 -9.80
CA ILE A 296 9.89 1.73 -10.38
C ILE A 296 9.18 2.68 -11.36
N SER A 297 9.01 3.95 -10.93
CA SER A 297 8.40 5.01 -11.72
C SER A 297 9.43 5.68 -12.62
#